data_AF-A0A1I9Y4H6-F1
#
_entry.id   AF-A0A1I9Y4H6-F1
#
_cell.length_a   1.000
_cell.length_b   1.000
_cell.length_c   1.000
_cell.angle_alpha   90.00
_cell.angle_beta   90.00
_cell.angle_gamma   90.00
#
_symmetry.space_group_name_H-M   'P 1'
#
loop_
_entity.id
_entity.type
_entity.pdbx_description
1 polymer ?
#
loop_
_entity_poly.entity_id
_entity_poly.type
_entity_poly.pdbx_seq_one_letter_code
_entity_poly.pdbx_strand_id
1 'polypeptide(L)'
;MMLISNTTRVSALLLAVLAGGAAQAQGQKGQSMEERLRAELRNVTAQLQQTRGELELLKAKGAPAAQAAPVAVPASDGVKKELARSQALLAQERAQREKLLAEQQRGAAATQEAADNLAQLRQASEQLAATGKQIEAERLRLDGEVAAQRGVLARCESKNAQLYATGQEILRAYEGLDVLGVMAARQPFAAQSRVKLEQIAQQYGDQLYQGRFDARQTETPAAPAPAPQ
;
A
#
# COMPACT_ATOMS: atom_id res chain seq x y z
N MET A 1 -16.38 56.98 3.87
CA MET A 1 -15.01 56.48 4.16
C MET A 1 -14.94 56.17 5.66
N MET A 2 -14.36 55.02 6.03
CA MET A 2 -14.20 54.43 7.39
C MET A 2 -15.27 53.43 7.87
N LEU A 3 -15.11 52.15 7.50
CA LEU A 3 -15.62 50.96 8.21
C LEU A 3 -14.63 49.77 8.08
N ILE A 4 -13.33 50.00 8.33
CA ILE A 4 -12.27 48.99 8.11
C ILE A 4 -11.78 48.33 9.43
N SER A 5 -12.32 48.68 10.61
CA SER A 5 -11.74 48.24 11.91
C SER A 5 -12.42 47.07 12.63
N ASN A 6 -13.29 46.26 11.99
CA ASN A 6 -14.03 45.19 12.70
C ASN A 6 -13.77 43.76 12.24
N THR A 7 -12.93 43.54 11.22
CA THR A 7 -12.69 42.21 10.64
C THR A 7 -11.49 41.47 11.23
N THR A 8 -10.57 42.17 11.90
CA THR A 8 -9.33 41.58 12.43
C THR A 8 -9.45 40.93 13.81
N ARG A 9 -10.57 41.09 14.54
CA ARG A 9 -10.79 40.43 15.84
C ARG A 9 -11.50 39.09 15.75
N VAL A 10 -12.16 38.79 14.64
CA VAL A 10 -12.95 37.55 14.46
C VAL A 10 -12.03 36.36 14.10
N SER A 11 -10.93 36.60 13.38
CA SER A 11 -10.01 35.52 13.00
C SER A 11 -9.12 35.00 14.13
N ALA A 12 -8.99 35.74 15.24
CA ALA A 12 -8.18 35.28 16.39
C ALA A 12 -8.95 34.38 17.36
N LEU A 13 -10.29 34.35 17.29
CA LEU A 13 -11.12 33.52 18.19
C LEU A 13 -11.43 32.14 17.61
N LEU A 14 -11.20 31.92 16.31
CA LEU A 14 -11.51 30.66 15.63
C LEU A 14 -10.37 29.62 15.71
N LEU A 15 -9.15 30.02 16.08
CA LEU A 15 -7.98 29.12 16.15
C LEU A 15 -7.67 28.58 17.56
N ALA A 16 -8.39 29.03 18.60
CA ALA A 16 -8.20 28.53 19.97
C ALA A 16 -9.19 27.42 20.39
N VAL A 17 -10.18 27.09 19.55
CA VAL A 17 -11.19 26.04 19.84
C VAL A 17 -10.80 24.66 19.28
N LEU A 18 -9.78 24.59 18.40
CA LEU A 18 -9.39 23.33 17.73
C LEU A 18 -8.30 22.51 18.45
N ALA A 19 -7.77 22.93 19.60
CA ALA A 19 -6.68 22.22 20.29
C ALA A 19 -7.06 21.54 21.63
N GLY A 20 -8.31 21.67 22.10
CA GLY A 20 -8.73 21.13 23.42
C GLY A 20 -9.51 19.82 23.41
N GLY A 21 -9.86 19.27 22.24
CA GLY A 21 -10.87 18.20 22.13
C GLY A 21 -10.36 16.77 21.90
N ALA A 22 -9.04 16.54 21.84
CA ALA A 22 -8.49 15.29 21.30
C ALA A 22 -8.02 14.25 22.35
N ALA A 23 -8.34 14.42 23.66
CA ALA A 23 -7.82 13.53 24.70
C ALA A 23 -8.87 12.85 25.62
N GLN A 24 -10.17 13.05 25.44
CA GLN A 24 -11.19 12.44 26.33
C GLN A 24 -12.39 11.77 25.63
N ALA A 25 -12.20 11.16 24.46
CA ALA A 25 -13.31 10.56 23.70
C ALA A 25 -13.20 9.04 23.44
N GLN A 26 -12.35 8.29 24.16
CA GLN A 26 -12.17 6.85 23.92
C GLN A 26 -12.78 5.93 25.01
N GLY A 27 -13.33 6.46 26.11
CA GLY A 27 -13.84 5.63 27.22
C GLY A 27 -15.38 5.49 27.32
N GLN A 28 -16.16 6.28 26.58
CA GLN A 28 -17.56 6.55 26.93
C GLN A 28 -18.60 6.20 25.86
N LYS A 29 -18.20 5.52 24.77
CA LYS A 29 -19.13 5.14 23.68
C LYS A 29 -19.81 3.77 23.87
N GLY A 30 -19.31 2.92 24.77
CA GLY A 30 -19.94 1.62 25.09
C GLY A 30 -21.09 1.74 26.09
N GLN A 31 -20.93 2.57 27.12
CA GLN A 31 -21.94 2.76 28.17
C GLN A 31 -23.21 3.44 27.65
N SER A 32 -23.09 4.41 26.72
CA SER A 32 -24.25 5.17 26.24
C SER A 32 -25.23 4.37 25.37
N MET A 33 -24.77 3.34 24.65
CA MET A 33 -25.64 2.49 23.81
C MET A 33 -26.39 1.47 24.65
N GLU A 34 -25.72 0.80 25.59
CA GLU A 34 -26.37 -0.15 26.49
C GLU A 34 -27.34 0.53 27.49
N GLU A 35 -27.00 1.73 27.97
CA GLU A 35 -27.90 2.55 28.79
C GLU A 35 -29.13 3.01 27.99
N ARG A 36 -28.96 3.37 26.71
CA ARG A 36 -30.08 3.65 25.81
C ARG A 36 -30.96 2.43 25.58
N LEU A 37 -30.38 1.26 25.31
CA LEU A 37 -31.15 0.01 25.17
C LEU A 37 -31.90 -0.37 26.46
N ARG A 38 -31.28 -0.18 27.63
CA ARG A 38 -31.96 -0.39 28.92
C ARG A 38 -33.08 0.61 29.16
N ALA A 39 -32.91 1.87 28.78
CA ALA A 39 -33.95 2.89 28.88
C ALA A 39 -35.11 2.57 27.92
N GLU A 40 -34.80 2.10 26.72
CA GLU A 40 -35.79 1.69 25.71
C GLU A 40 -36.58 0.47 26.17
N LEU A 41 -35.92 -0.55 26.73
CA LEU A 41 -36.58 -1.71 27.34
C LEU A 41 -37.49 -1.33 28.52
N ARG A 42 -37.06 -0.43 29.40
CA ARG A 42 -37.93 0.06 30.50
C ARG A 42 -39.14 0.82 29.97
N ASN A 43 -38.96 1.62 28.92
CA ASN A 43 -40.04 2.37 28.29
C ASN A 43 -41.05 1.44 27.60
N VAL A 44 -40.58 0.43 26.87
CA VAL A 44 -41.45 -0.60 26.26
C VAL A 44 -42.21 -1.40 27.33
N THR A 45 -41.55 -1.72 28.45
CA THR A 45 -42.20 -2.41 29.57
C THR A 45 -43.28 -1.54 30.22
N ALA A 46 -43.02 -0.24 30.39
CA ALA A 46 -44.00 0.72 30.88
C ALA A 46 -45.19 0.87 29.91
N GLN A 47 -44.94 0.94 28.60
CA GLN A 47 -46.00 0.93 27.57
C GLN A 47 -46.85 -0.34 27.60
N LEU A 48 -46.24 -1.51 27.80
CA LEU A 48 -47.01 -2.77 27.93
C LEU A 48 -47.85 -2.81 29.21
N GLN A 49 -47.37 -2.25 30.32
CA GLN A 49 -48.17 -2.14 31.54
C GLN A 49 -49.30 -1.13 31.39
N GLN A 50 -49.04 0.01 30.75
CA GLN A 50 -50.05 1.03 30.51
C GLN A 50 -51.15 0.52 29.56
N THR A 51 -50.79 -0.13 28.45
CA THR A 51 -51.77 -0.71 27.51
C THR A 51 -52.57 -1.86 28.13
N ARG A 52 -51.98 -2.66 29.02
CA ARG A 52 -52.72 -3.65 29.82
C ARG A 52 -53.68 -2.99 30.80
N GLY A 53 -53.26 -1.91 31.48
CA GLY A 53 -54.12 -1.13 32.36
C GLY A 53 -55.27 -0.48 31.60
N GLU A 54 -55.02 0.06 30.41
CA GLU A 54 -56.05 0.59 29.52
C GLU A 54 -57.00 -0.50 29.04
N LEU A 55 -56.52 -1.71 28.69
CA LEU A 55 -57.36 -2.86 28.35
C LEU A 55 -58.24 -3.33 29.50
N GLU A 56 -57.71 -3.40 30.71
CA GLU A 56 -58.49 -3.76 31.91
C GLU A 56 -59.50 -2.66 32.26
N LEU A 57 -59.16 -1.38 32.06
CA LEU A 57 -60.06 -0.26 32.28
C LEU A 57 -61.15 -0.17 31.20
N LEU A 58 -60.83 -0.53 29.95
CA LEU A 58 -61.78 -0.70 28.84
C LEU A 58 -62.69 -1.91 29.06
N LYS A 59 -62.15 -3.04 29.56
CA LYS A 59 -62.95 -4.22 29.95
C LYS A 59 -63.87 -3.93 31.13
N ALA A 60 -63.38 -3.22 32.16
CA ALA A 60 -64.18 -2.80 33.31
C ALA A 60 -65.28 -1.80 32.90
N LYS A 61 -65.02 -0.92 31.92
CA LYS A 61 -66.03 -0.05 31.31
C LYS A 61 -66.96 -0.78 30.34
N GLY A 62 -66.55 -1.91 29.76
CA GLY A 62 -67.37 -2.76 28.90
C GLY A 62 -68.29 -3.73 29.65
N ALA A 63 -67.96 -4.09 30.89
CA ALA A 63 -68.78 -4.96 31.74
C ALA A 63 -70.19 -4.42 32.06
N PRO A 64 -70.43 -3.10 32.27
CA PRO A 64 -71.79 -2.57 32.41
C PRO A 64 -72.53 -2.35 31.08
N ALA A 65 -71.89 -2.51 29.91
CA ALA A 65 -72.53 -2.27 28.61
C ALA A 65 -73.45 -3.41 28.13
N ALA A 66 -73.43 -4.58 28.80
CA ALA A 66 -74.27 -5.72 28.44
C ALA A 66 -75.73 -5.63 28.97
N GLN A 67 -76.07 -4.62 29.79
CA GLN A 67 -77.40 -4.49 30.42
C GLN A 67 -78.25 -3.31 29.89
N ALA A 68 -77.80 -2.57 28.88
CA ALA A 68 -78.51 -1.42 28.32
C ALA A 68 -78.85 -1.60 26.82
N ALA A 69 -79.73 -2.56 26.52
CA ALA A 69 -80.05 -2.98 25.16
C ALA A 69 -80.83 -1.99 24.24
N PRO A 70 -81.55 -0.93 24.70
CA PRO A 70 -82.17 0.00 23.75
C PRO A 70 -81.32 1.24 23.40
N VAL A 71 -80.15 1.45 24.04
CA VAL A 71 -79.22 2.57 23.72
C VAL A 71 -78.01 2.07 22.89
N ALA A 72 -77.93 0.76 22.64
CA ALA A 72 -76.74 0.09 22.09
C ALA A 72 -76.54 0.25 20.57
N VAL A 73 -77.56 0.66 19.81
CA VAL A 73 -77.46 0.85 18.36
C VAL A 73 -76.49 2.00 17.99
N PRO A 74 -76.63 3.24 18.51
CA PRO A 74 -75.67 4.31 18.24
C PRO A 74 -74.27 4.03 18.84
N ALA A 75 -74.19 3.29 19.95
CA ALA A 75 -72.91 2.90 20.55
C ALA A 75 -72.13 1.88 19.69
N SER A 76 -72.83 0.93 19.05
CA SER A 76 -72.21 -0.06 18.16
C SER A 76 -71.63 0.55 16.88
N ASP A 77 -72.26 1.59 16.34
CA ASP A 77 -71.73 2.34 15.18
C ASP A 77 -70.51 3.18 15.55
N GLY A 78 -70.47 3.74 16.77
CA GLY A 78 -69.28 4.38 17.33
C GLY A 78 -68.10 3.42 17.43
N VAL A 79 -68.33 2.22 17.98
CA VAL A 79 -67.29 1.18 18.11
C VAL A 79 -66.80 0.68 16.75
N LYS A 80 -67.67 0.51 15.75
CA LYS A 80 -67.26 0.14 14.38
C LYS A 80 -66.40 1.22 13.72
N LYS A 81 -66.72 2.51 13.92
CA LYS A 81 -65.89 3.62 13.44
C LYS A 81 -64.52 3.67 14.12
N GLU A 82 -64.47 3.41 15.43
CA GLU A 82 -63.21 3.34 16.18
C GLU A 82 -62.35 2.16 15.73
N LEU A 83 -62.97 0.99 15.49
CA LEU A 83 -62.29 -0.18 14.94
C LEU A 83 -61.73 0.12 13.55
N ALA A 84 -62.51 0.73 12.66
CA ALA A 84 -62.05 1.14 11.32
C ALA A 84 -60.90 2.16 11.40
N ARG A 85 -60.95 3.13 12.32
CA ARG A 85 -59.84 4.05 12.58
C ARG A 85 -58.59 3.33 13.10
N SER A 86 -58.74 2.40 14.04
CA SER A 86 -57.61 1.63 14.58
C SER A 86 -56.95 0.74 13.51
N GLN A 87 -57.75 0.12 12.64
CA GLN A 87 -57.24 -0.68 11.52
C GLN A 87 -56.53 0.19 10.49
N ALA A 88 -57.06 1.38 10.20
CA ALA A 88 -56.40 2.34 9.31
C ALA A 88 -55.06 2.82 9.89
N LEU A 89 -54.98 3.10 11.21
CA LEU A 89 -53.74 3.47 11.89
C LEU A 89 -52.71 2.33 11.87
N LEU A 90 -53.13 1.09 12.13
CA LEU A 90 -52.24 -0.07 12.05
C LEU A 90 -51.74 -0.34 10.63
N ALA A 91 -52.58 -0.14 9.61
CA ALA A 91 -52.17 -0.23 8.21
C ALA A 91 -51.12 0.85 7.86
N GLN A 92 -51.32 2.07 8.37
CA GLN A 92 -50.37 3.17 8.17
C GLN A 92 -49.03 2.91 8.86
N GLU A 93 -49.05 2.36 10.08
CA GLU A 93 -47.84 2.02 10.83
C GLU A 93 -47.05 0.89 10.14
N ARG A 94 -47.74 -0.15 9.65
CA ARG A 94 -47.10 -1.20 8.85
C ARG A 94 -46.46 -0.64 7.60
N ALA A 95 -47.16 0.22 6.85
CA ALA A 95 -46.61 0.86 5.67
C ALA A 95 -45.41 1.77 5.98
N GLN A 96 -45.38 2.44 7.14
CA GLN A 96 -44.21 3.21 7.58
C GLN A 96 -43.04 2.31 7.96
N ARG A 97 -43.28 1.19 8.68
CA ARG A 97 -42.23 0.22 9.01
C ARG A 97 -41.63 -0.42 7.78
N GLU A 98 -42.45 -0.81 6.80
CA GLU A 98 -41.96 -1.36 5.53
C GLU A 98 -41.09 -0.35 4.77
N LYS A 99 -41.46 0.93 4.75
CA LYS A 99 -40.62 2.00 4.17
C LYS A 99 -39.29 2.15 4.90
N LEU A 100 -39.31 2.19 6.23
CA LEU A 100 -38.09 2.27 7.06
C LEU A 100 -37.18 1.06 6.83
N LEU A 101 -37.73 -0.15 6.76
CA LEU A 101 -36.96 -1.35 6.45
C LEU A 101 -36.37 -1.30 5.04
N ALA A 102 -37.13 -0.83 4.05
CA ALA A 102 -36.64 -0.67 2.68
C ALA A 102 -35.52 0.39 2.60
N GLU A 103 -35.63 1.50 3.34
CA GLU A 103 -34.59 2.52 3.44
C GLU A 103 -33.34 1.99 4.15
N GLN A 104 -33.50 1.24 5.24
CA GLN A 104 -32.38 0.58 5.93
C GLN A 104 -31.67 -0.43 5.03
N GLN A 105 -32.41 -1.25 4.27
CA GLN A 105 -31.84 -2.19 3.31
C GLN A 105 -31.08 -1.48 2.19
N ARG A 106 -31.62 -0.39 1.65
CA ARG A 106 -30.92 0.44 0.65
C ARG A 106 -29.67 1.09 1.23
N GLY A 107 -29.73 1.58 2.47
CA GLY A 107 -28.58 2.13 3.19
C GLY A 107 -27.50 1.08 3.40
N ALA A 108 -27.88 -0.11 3.86
CA ALA A 108 -26.96 -1.23 4.04
C ALA A 108 -26.29 -1.65 2.73
N ALA A 109 -27.07 -1.81 1.65
CA ALA A 109 -26.55 -2.12 0.32
C ALA A 109 -25.56 -1.06 -0.17
N ALA A 110 -25.90 0.23 -0.04
CA ALA A 110 -25.01 1.33 -0.43
C ALA A 110 -23.72 1.35 0.41
N THR A 111 -23.79 1.06 1.72
CA THR A 111 -22.58 0.96 2.55
C THR A 111 -21.71 -0.23 2.18
N GLN A 112 -22.32 -1.34 1.78
CA GLN A 112 -21.60 -2.54 1.35
C GLN A 112 -20.91 -2.31 0.00
N GLU A 113 -21.60 -1.72 -0.98
CA GLU A 113 -21.01 -1.31 -2.24
C GLU A 113 -19.85 -0.32 -2.03
N ALA A 114 -20.01 0.66 -1.14
CA ALA A 114 -18.94 1.59 -0.80
C ALA A 114 -17.73 0.87 -0.16
N ALA A 115 -17.97 -0.09 0.73
CA ALA A 115 -16.91 -0.89 1.34
C ALA A 115 -16.17 -1.75 0.31
N ASP A 116 -16.89 -2.38 -0.61
CA ASP A 116 -16.34 -3.22 -1.68
C ASP A 116 -15.50 -2.38 -2.65
N ASN A 117 -15.99 -1.20 -3.07
CA ASN A 117 -15.23 -0.27 -3.91
C ASN A 117 -13.94 0.19 -3.22
N LEU A 118 -14.01 0.46 -1.91
CA LEU A 118 -12.85 0.90 -1.14
C LEU A 118 -11.84 -0.24 -0.96
N ALA A 119 -12.30 -1.48 -0.77
CA ALA A 119 -11.44 -2.67 -0.77
C ALA A 119 -10.76 -2.88 -2.13
N GLN A 120 -11.48 -2.72 -3.24
CA GLN A 120 -10.92 -2.81 -4.59
C GLN A 120 -9.86 -1.74 -4.85
N LEU A 121 -10.10 -0.49 -4.44
CA LEU A 121 -9.13 0.59 -4.57
C LEU A 121 -7.86 0.33 -3.75
N ARG A 122 -8.01 -0.20 -2.53
CA ARG A 122 -6.85 -0.62 -1.70
C ARG A 122 -6.07 -1.73 -2.37
N GLN A 123 -6.75 -2.77 -2.85
CA GLN A 123 -6.11 -3.87 -3.55
C GLN A 123 -5.37 -3.40 -4.80
N ALA A 124 -5.99 -2.53 -5.61
CA ALA A 124 -5.36 -1.95 -6.79
C ALA A 124 -4.13 -1.10 -6.42
N SER A 125 -4.21 -0.32 -5.34
CA SER A 125 -3.08 0.47 -4.83
C SER A 125 -1.93 -0.43 -4.35
N GLU A 126 -2.22 -1.51 -3.64
CA GLU A 126 -1.22 -2.48 -3.18
C GLU A 126 -0.57 -3.21 -4.36
N GLN A 127 -1.35 -3.59 -5.37
CA GLN A 127 -0.83 -4.20 -6.59
C GLN A 127 0.09 -3.25 -7.35
N LEU A 128 -0.30 -1.99 -7.52
CA LEU A 128 0.55 -0.98 -8.17
C LEU A 128 1.86 -0.75 -7.39
N ALA A 129 1.78 -0.69 -6.05
CA ALA A 129 2.97 -0.56 -5.20
C ALA A 129 3.89 -1.79 -5.29
N ALA A 130 3.32 -2.99 -5.35
CA ALA A 130 4.08 -4.23 -5.50
C ALA A 130 4.78 -4.29 -6.88
N THR A 131 4.06 -3.99 -7.95
CA THR A 131 4.61 -3.93 -9.31
C THR A 131 5.71 -2.86 -9.43
N GLY A 132 5.51 -1.69 -8.81
CA GLY A 132 6.53 -0.65 -8.76
C GLY A 132 7.85 -1.14 -8.13
N LYS A 133 7.76 -1.82 -6.98
CA LYS A 133 8.94 -2.42 -6.31
C LYS A 133 9.61 -3.50 -7.17
N GLN A 134 8.84 -4.31 -7.89
CA GLN A 134 9.38 -5.32 -8.80
C GLN A 134 10.16 -4.67 -9.95
N ILE A 135 9.60 -3.63 -10.57
CA ILE A 135 10.27 -2.89 -11.66
C ILE A 135 11.56 -2.23 -11.15
N GLU A 136 11.54 -1.63 -9.96
CA GLU A 136 12.74 -1.04 -9.36
C GLU A 136 13.82 -2.09 -9.08
N ALA A 137 13.44 -3.27 -8.57
CA ALA A 137 14.38 -4.37 -8.34
C ALA A 137 14.96 -4.90 -9.66
N GLU A 138 14.13 -5.04 -10.70
CA GLU A 138 14.59 -5.44 -12.03
C GLU A 138 15.54 -4.40 -12.66
N ARG A 139 15.24 -3.11 -12.50
CA ARG A 139 16.14 -2.04 -12.93
C ARG A 139 17.49 -2.12 -12.24
N LEU A 140 17.51 -2.25 -10.91
CA LEU A 140 18.76 -2.39 -10.16
C LEU A 140 19.56 -3.62 -10.61
N ARG A 141 18.87 -4.73 -10.88
CA ARG A 141 19.50 -5.96 -11.39
C ARG A 141 20.13 -5.74 -12.76
N LEU A 142 19.37 -5.14 -13.70
CA LEU A 142 19.84 -4.86 -15.06
C LEU A 142 20.98 -3.83 -15.07
N ASP A 143 20.90 -2.79 -14.24
CA ASP A 143 21.97 -1.80 -14.09
C ASP A 143 23.25 -2.45 -13.56
N GLY A 144 23.12 -3.39 -12.62
CA GLY A 144 24.23 -4.21 -12.12
C GLY A 144 24.84 -5.10 -13.22
N GLU A 145 24.02 -5.77 -14.02
CA GLU A 145 24.48 -6.59 -15.15
C GLU A 145 25.19 -5.75 -16.22
N VAL A 146 24.63 -4.59 -16.58
CA VAL A 146 25.25 -3.65 -17.53
C VAL A 146 26.58 -3.13 -17.01
N ALA A 147 26.65 -2.75 -15.72
CA ALA A 147 27.89 -2.32 -15.10
C ALA A 147 28.96 -3.43 -15.11
N ALA A 148 28.57 -4.67 -14.79
CA ALA A 148 29.46 -5.82 -14.84
C ALA A 148 29.98 -6.07 -16.27
N GLN A 149 29.10 -6.07 -17.27
CA GLN A 149 29.46 -6.23 -18.68
C GLN A 149 30.39 -5.11 -19.16
N ARG A 150 30.11 -3.85 -18.82
CA ARG A 150 31.00 -2.72 -19.14
C ARG A 150 32.37 -2.89 -18.51
N GLY A 151 32.44 -3.37 -17.27
CA GLY A 151 33.71 -3.67 -16.60
C GLY A 151 34.48 -4.79 -17.30
N VAL A 152 33.80 -5.83 -17.79
CA VAL A 152 34.40 -6.90 -18.58
C VAL A 152 34.94 -6.36 -19.91
N LEU A 153 34.17 -5.55 -20.63
CA LEU A 153 34.59 -4.94 -21.89
C LEU A 153 35.80 -4.03 -21.71
N ALA A 154 35.80 -3.15 -20.71
CA ALA A 154 36.93 -2.27 -20.41
C ALA A 154 38.21 -3.05 -20.09
N ARG A 155 38.10 -4.17 -19.35
CA ARG A 155 39.24 -5.05 -19.10
C ARG A 155 39.73 -5.74 -20.38
N CYS A 156 38.82 -6.19 -21.23
CA CYS A 156 39.16 -6.80 -22.52
C CYS A 156 39.88 -5.79 -23.42
N GLU A 157 39.38 -4.56 -23.54
CA GLU A 157 40.01 -3.48 -24.29
C GLU A 157 41.41 -3.15 -23.77
N SER A 158 41.58 -3.04 -22.44
CA SER A 158 42.88 -2.80 -21.83
C SER A 158 43.87 -3.94 -22.11
N LYS A 159 43.44 -5.19 -21.99
CA LYS A 159 44.25 -6.38 -22.30
C LYS A 159 44.62 -6.46 -23.78
N ASN A 160 43.67 -6.13 -24.66
CA ASN A 160 43.90 -6.06 -26.09
C ASN A 160 44.95 -5.00 -26.44
N ALA A 161 44.84 -3.79 -25.87
CA ALA A 161 45.85 -2.75 -26.05
C ALA A 161 47.24 -3.17 -25.54
N GLN A 162 47.32 -3.85 -24.39
CA GLN A 162 48.57 -4.42 -23.87
C GLN A 162 49.18 -5.44 -24.84
N LEU A 163 48.37 -6.37 -25.36
CA LEU A 163 48.83 -7.36 -26.33
C LEU A 163 49.33 -6.72 -27.63
N TYR A 164 48.65 -5.69 -28.14
CA TYR A 164 49.12 -4.95 -29.32
C TYR A 164 50.44 -4.23 -29.06
N ALA A 165 50.59 -3.59 -27.90
CA ALA A 165 51.84 -2.91 -27.52
C ALA A 165 53.00 -3.92 -27.42
N THR A 166 52.82 -5.03 -26.70
CA THR A 166 53.81 -6.11 -26.63
C THR A 166 54.13 -6.68 -28.02
N GLY A 167 53.12 -6.86 -28.89
CA GLY A 167 53.33 -7.29 -30.27
C GLY A 167 54.20 -6.32 -31.08
N GLN A 168 53.98 -5.01 -30.94
CA GLN A 168 54.82 -4.00 -31.57
C GLN A 168 56.25 -3.97 -31.00
N GLU A 169 56.41 -4.16 -29.69
CA GLU A 169 57.73 -4.27 -29.06
C GLU A 169 58.51 -5.47 -29.59
N ILE A 170 57.86 -6.63 -29.77
CA ILE A 170 58.47 -7.82 -30.36
C ILE A 170 58.92 -7.53 -31.80
N LEU A 171 58.06 -6.91 -32.63
CA LEU A 171 58.40 -6.55 -34.00
C LEU A 171 59.59 -5.58 -34.04
N ARG A 172 59.58 -4.55 -33.19
CA ARG A 172 60.68 -3.58 -33.08
C ARG A 172 61.97 -4.21 -32.58
N ALA A 173 61.89 -5.16 -31.64
CA ALA A 173 63.04 -5.92 -31.18
C ALA A 173 63.62 -6.79 -32.32
N TYR A 174 62.77 -7.34 -33.18
CA TYR A 174 63.20 -8.09 -34.36
C TYR A 174 63.84 -7.20 -35.43
N GLU A 175 63.30 -6.01 -35.66
CA GLU A 175 63.91 -4.99 -36.55
C GLU A 175 65.25 -4.48 -36.00
N GLY A 176 65.40 -4.38 -34.68
CA GLY A 176 66.64 -4.02 -34.01
C GLY A 176 67.70 -5.13 -33.97
N LEU A 177 67.31 -6.40 -34.21
CA LEU A 177 68.23 -7.51 -34.46
C LEU A 177 68.79 -7.40 -35.88
N ASP A 178 69.61 -6.38 -36.11
CA ASP A 178 70.25 -6.15 -37.40
C ASP A 178 71.23 -7.28 -37.75
N VAL A 179 71.55 -7.44 -39.03
CA VAL A 179 72.37 -8.53 -39.62
C VAL A 179 73.71 -8.71 -38.89
N LEU A 180 74.22 -7.64 -38.28
CA LEU A 180 75.43 -7.59 -37.45
C LEU A 180 75.28 -8.37 -36.12
N GLY A 181 74.10 -8.34 -35.49
CA GLY A 181 73.79 -9.10 -34.27
C GLY A 181 73.66 -10.60 -34.54
N VAL A 182 73.14 -10.99 -35.70
CA VAL A 182 73.08 -12.40 -36.15
C VAL A 182 74.48 -12.95 -36.44
N MET A 183 75.37 -12.14 -37.03
CA MET A 183 76.78 -12.50 -37.23
C MET A 183 77.54 -12.66 -35.90
N ALA A 184 77.31 -11.77 -34.92
CA ALA A 184 77.89 -11.90 -33.57
C ALA A 184 77.36 -13.13 -32.80
N ALA A 185 76.07 -13.46 -32.95
CA ALA A 185 75.45 -14.63 -32.31
C ALA A 185 75.92 -15.98 -32.90
N ARG A 186 76.48 -15.99 -34.12
CA ARG A 186 77.05 -17.18 -34.76
C ARG A 186 78.50 -17.49 -34.34
N GLN A 187 79.15 -16.60 -33.58
CA GLN A 187 80.48 -16.90 -33.05
C GLN A 187 80.39 -17.83 -31.83
N PRO A 188 81.28 -18.85 -31.71
CA PRO A 188 81.21 -19.89 -30.68
C PRO A 188 81.40 -19.38 -29.23
N PHE A 189 81.78 -18.11 -29.04
CA PHE A 189 81.94 -17.48 -27.72
C PHE A 189 80.72 -16.67 -27.25
N ALA A 190 79.63 -16.64 -28.02
CA ALA A 190 78.43 -15.85 -27.72
C ALA A 190 77.45 -16.54 -26.74
N ALA A 191 77.94 -17.28 -25.75
CA ALA A 191 77.08 -17.92 -24.74
C ALA A 191 76.18 -16.90 -24.02
N GLN A 192 76.71 -15.69 -23.76
CA GLN A 192 75.94 -14.59 -23.19
C GLN A 192 74.82 -14.07 -24.12
N SER A 193 74.97 -14.14 -25.45
CA SER A 193 73.92 -13.69 -26.37
C SER A 193 72.76 -14.69 -26.43
N ARG A 194 73.05 -16.00 -26.32
CA ARG A 194 72.01 -17.04 -26.24
C ARG A 194 71.15 -16.87 -24.99
N VAL A 195 71.77 -16.66 -23.82
CA VAL A 195 71.04 -16.43 -22.56
C VAL A 195 70.20 -15.15 -22.64
N LYS A 196 70.72 -14.07 -23.23
CA LYS A 196 69.94 -12.83 -23.42
C LYS A 196 68.73 -13.03 -24.33
N LEU A 197 68.87 -13.77 -25.42
CA LEU A 197 67.74 -14.07 -26.32
C LEU A 197 66.68 -14.92 -25.63
N GLU A 198 67.09 -15.90 -24.81
CA GLU A 198 66.18 -16.72 -24.03
C GLU A 198 65.46 -15.92 -22.94
N GLN A 199 66.15 -14.97 -22.29
CA GLN A 199 65.55 -14.08 -21.30
C GLN A 199 64.54 -13.11 -21.95
N ILE A 200 64.83 -12.60 -23.14
CA ILE A 200 63.91 -11.77 -23.93
C ILE A 200 62.67 -12.59 -24.35
N ALA A 201 62.88 -13.83 -24.81
CA ALA A 201 61.78 -14.73 -25.16
C ALA A 201 60.88 -15.06 -23.95
N GLN A 202 61.47 -15.28 -22.78
CA GLN A 202 60.73 -15.48 -21.53
C GLN A 202 59.94 -14.23 -21.14
N GLN A 203 60.56 -13.04 -21.16
CA GLN A 203 59.89 -11.79 -20.80
C GLN A 203 58.68 -11.50 -21.70
N TYR A 204 58.81 -11.67 -23.01
CA TYR A 204 57.69 -11.49 -23.92
C TYR A 204 56.63 -12.60 -23.78
N GLY A 205 57.05 -13.83 -23.48
CA GLY A 205 56.14 -14.92 -23.14
C GLY A 205 55.29 -14.59 -21.91
N ASP A 206 55.90 -14.04 -20.86
CA ASP A 206 55.22 -13.60 -19.64
C ASP A 206 54.25 -12.45 -19.92
N GLN A 207 54.65 -11.45 -20.71
CA GLN A 207 53.78 -10.32 -21.08
C GLN A 207 52.57 -10.78 -21.92
N LEU A 208 52.78 -11.67 -22.89
CA LEU A 208 51.70 -12.25 -23.70
C LEU A 208 50.75 -13.09 -22.84
N TYR A 209 51.29 -13.85 -21.89
CA TYR A 209 50.48 -14.65 -20.97
C TYR A 209 49.66 -13.77 -20.02
N GLN A 210 50.27 -12.72 -19.45
CA GLN A 210 49.60 -11.76 -18.59
C GLN A 210 48.58 -10.90 -19.35
N GLY A 211 48.84 -10.58 -20.62
CA GLY A 211 47.94 -9.83 -21.50
C GLY A 211 46.74 -10.64 -22.00
N ARG A 212 46.74 -11.96 -21.84
CA ARG A 212 45.62 -12.82 -22.25
C ARG A 212 44.38 -12.51 -21.41
N PHE A 213 43.26 -12.23 -22.08
CA PHE A 213 41.98 -12.10 -21.43
C PHE A 213 41.40 -13.49 -21.09
N ASP A 214 41.05 -13.71 -19.83
CA ASP A 214 40.32 -14.90 -19.36
C ASP A 214 38.98 -14.48 -18.75
N ALA A 215 37.88 -14.89 -19.40
CA ALA A 215 36.53 -14.60 -18.95
C ALA A 215 36.24 -15.17 -17.55
N ARG A 216 36.85 -16.30 -17.18
CA ARG A 216 36.62 -16.96 -15.88
C ARG A 216 37.25 -16.19 -14.72
N GLN A 217 38.32 -15.44 -14.98
CA GLN A 217 38.93 -14.57 -13.99
C GLN A 217 38.12 -13.30 -13.73
N THR A 218 37.21 -12.93 -14.65
CA THR A 218 36.32 -11.77 -14.49
C THR A 218 35.02 -12.06 -13.74
N GLU A 219 34.70 -13.33 -13.50
CA GLU A 219 33.51 -13.76 -12.75
C GLU A 219 33.71 -13.78 -11.23
N THR A 220 34.94 -13.58 -10.74
CA THR A 220 35.17 -13.46 -9.29
C THR A 220 34.61 -12.12 -8.82
N PRO A 221 33.49 -12.08 -8.08
CA PRO A 221 32.93 -10.83 -7.61
C PRO A 221 33.93 -10.19 -6.67
N ALA A 222 34.27 -8.92 -6.91
CA ALA A 222 35.04 -8.14 -5.95
C ALA A 222 34.31 -8.20 -4.60
N ALA A 223 35.02 -8.69 -3.57
CA ALA A 223 34.50 -8.79 -2.22
C ALA A 223 33.92 -7.42 -1.77
N PRO A 224 32.74 -7.40 -1.12
CA PRO A 224 32.13 -6.16 -0.68
C PRO A 224 33.06 -5.41 0.27
N ALA A 225 33.28 -4.12 0.00
CA ALA A 225 34.09 -3.25 0.83
C ALA A 225 33.52 -3.20 2.28
N PRO A 226 34.37 -3.21 3.31
CA PRO A 226 33.91 -3.12 4.69
C PRO A 226 33.25 -1.76 4.94
N ALA A 227 32.08 -1.78 5.56
CA ALA A 227 31.33 -0.57 5.91
C ALA A 227 32.15 0.32 6.86
N PRO A 228 32.12 1.65 6.70
CA PRO A 228 32.75 2.58 7.63
C PRO A 228 32.04 2.51 8.98
N GLN A 229 32.82 2.33 10.05
CA GLN A 229 32.38 2.48 11.44
C GLN A 229 32.31 3.95 11.84
#